data_AF-A0A2V6SUW5-F1
#
_entry.id   AF-A0A2V6SUW5-F1
#
_cell.length_a   1.000
_cell.length_b   1.000
_cell.length_c   1.000
_cell.angle_alpha   90.00
_cell.angle_beta   90.00
_cell.angle_gamma   90.00
#
_symmetry.space_group_name_H-M   'P 1'
#
loop_
_entity.id
_entity.type
_entity.pdbx_description
1 polymer ?
#
loop_
_entity_poly.entity_id
_entity_poly.type
_entity_poly.pdbx_seq_one_letter_code
_entity_poly.pdbx_strand_id
1 'polypeptide(L)'
;MLDGDHVAFIMETLMARKSVFDAVGGLDTALSVSNDTDWFARAKDARIPMAVIPKVLLMKRIHDTNTASNTRVVHRELIEVVKGSLRRQKAQPSRPERQGCGDT
;
A
#
# COMPACT_ATOMS: atom_id res chain seq x y z
N MET A 1 3.38 -17.18 -12.89
CA MET A 1 2.80 -15.90 -12.41
C MET A 1 3.27 -15.53 -11.00
N LEU A 2 4.18 -16.32 -10.37
CA LEU A 2 4.81 -16.03 -9.08
C LEU A 2 6.34 -16.10 -9.16
N ASP A 3 6.91 -15.82 -10.34
CA ASP A 3 8.35 -15.75 -10.53
C ASP A 3 8.69 -14.29 -10.89
N GLY A 4 9.52 -13.63 -10.07
CA GLY A 4 9.98 -12.25 -10.27
C GLY A 4 10.07 -11.43 -8.98
N ASP A 5 10.88 -10.37 -9.02
CA ASP A 5 10.96 -9.39 -7.94
C ASP A 5 9.69 -8.54 -7.91
N HIS A 6 9.01 -8.55 -6.76
CA HIS A 6 7.80 -7.76 -6.54
C HIS A 6 8.04 -6.71 -5.47
N VAL A 7 7.52 -5.51 -5.71
CA VAL A 7 7.52 -4.45 -4.71
C VAL A 7 6.61 -4.87 -3.56
N ALA A 8 7.19 -5.03 -2.37
CA ALA A 8 6.45 -5.19 -1.14
C ALA A 8 6.03 -3.80 -0.61
N PHE A 9 4.73 -3.59 -0.38
CA PHE A 9 4.20 -2.38 0.22
C PHE A 9 4.19 -2.48 1.75
N ILE A 10 5.37 -2.29 2.34
CA ILE A 10 5.66 -2.31 3.78
C ILE A 10 6.42 -1.05 4.18
N MET A 11 6.23 -0.53 5.40
CA MET A 11 6.74 0.79 5.82
C MET A 11 8.11 0.72 6.50
N GLU A 12 8.99 -0.17 6.01
CA GLU A 12 10.32 -0.35 6.62
C GLU A 12 11.35 0.67 6.12
N THR A 13 11.23 1.10 4.86
CA THR A 13 12.10 2.10 4.21
C THR A 13 11.29 3.19 3.52
N LEU A 14 10.10 3.49 4.05
CA LEU A 14 9.26 4.55 3.52
C LEU A 14 9.80 5.94 3.90
N MET A 15 9.91 6.81 2.91
CA MET A 15 10.01 8.25 3.12
C MET A 15 8.79 8.93 2.50
N ALA A 16 8.03 9.65 3.32
CA ALA A 16 6.86 10.40 2.87
C ALA A 16 6.86 11.81 3.47
N ARG A 17 6.28 12.78 2.76
CA ARG A 17 6.05 14.12 3.31
C ARG A 17 4.96 14.03 4.38
N LYS A 18 5.02 14.86 5.42
CA LYS A 18 3.96 14.96 6.43
C LYS A 18 2.58 15.18 5.80
N SER A 19 2.50 16.04 4.78
CA SER A 19 1.25 16.33 4.05
C SER A 19 0.60 15.10 3.42
N VAL A 20 1.37 14.04 3.13
CA VAL A 20 0.82 12.77 2.63
C VAL A 20 0.07 12.04 3.74
N PHE A 21 0.59 12.02 4.98
CA PHE A 21 -0.14 11.47 6.11
C PHE A 21 -1.39 12.30 6.45
N ASP A 22 -1.30 13.63 6.33
CA ASP A 22 -2.46 14.51 6.53
C ASP A 22 -3.57 14.21 5.50
N ALA A 23 -3.21 13.85 4.27
CA ALA A 23 -4.16 13.53 3.19
C ALA A 23 -4.69 12.08 3.23
N VAL A 24 -3.83 11.10 3.55
CA VAL A 24 -4.17 9.67 3.53
C VAL A 24 -4.76 9.19 4.86
N GLY A 25 -4.40 9.86 5.96
CA GLY A 25 -4.66 9.43 7.34
C GLY A 25 -3.54 8.56 7.91
N GLY A 26 -3.62 8.29 9.22
CA GLY A 26 -2.66 7.43 9.93
C GLY A 26 -2.81 5.94 9.63
N LEU A 27 -2.08 5.10 10.37
CA LEU A 27 -2.23 3.64 10.32
C LEU A 27 -3.53 3.22 10.99
N ASP A 28 -4.20 2.22 10.41
CA ASP A 28 -5.38 1.64 11.03
C ASP A 28 -4.97 0.75 12.21
N THR A 29 -5.27 1.19 13.43
CA THR A 29 -4.92 0.48 14.66
C THR A 29 -5.72 -0.81 14.86
N ALA A 30 -6.77 -1.04 14.07
CA ALA A 30 -7.49 -2.31 14.06
C ALA A 30 -6.72 -3.42 13.31
N LEU A 31 -5.72 -3.07 12.51
CA LEU A 31 -4.85 -4.00 11.80
C LEU A 31 -3.54 -4.19 12.56
N SER A 32 -3.34 -5.41 13.06
CA SER A 32 -2.19 -5.76 13.88
C SER A 32 -0.92 -6.01 13.06
N VAL A 33 -1.06 -6.49 11.82
CA VAL A 33 0.08 -6.85 10.96
C VAL A 33 0.05 -6.13 9.61
N SER A 34 -1.13 -5.85 9.08
CA SER A 34 -1.32 -5.37 7.70
C SER A 34 -1.64 -3.87 7.61
N ASN A 35 -1.40 -3.11 8.68
CA ASN A 35 -1.66 -1.67 8.73
C ASN A 35 -0.85 -0.88 7.67
N ASP A 36 0.40 -1.25 7.43
CA ASP A 36 1.23 -0.69 6.36
C ASP A 36 0.62 -0.91 4.97
N THR A 37 0.20 -2.15 4.71
CA THR A 37 -0.41 -2.53 3.42
C THR A 37 -1.72 -1.80 3.19
N ASP A 38 -2.55 -1.65 4.23
CA ASP A 38 -3.74 -0.80 4.15
C ASP A 38 -3.39 0.65 3.82
N TRP A 39 -2.38 1.21 4.49
CA TRP A 39 -1.97 2.59 4.26
C TRP A 39 -1.53 2.83 2.83
N PHE A 40 -0.71 1.93 2.26
CA PHE A 40 -0.34 2.00 0.83
C PHE A 40 -1.54 1.82 -0.10
N ALA A 41 -2.49 0.95 0.23
CA ALA A 41 -3.72 0.80 -0.55
C ALA A 41 -4.54 2.10 -0.54
N ARG A 42 -4.68 2.76 0.61
CA ARG A 42 -5.33 4.08 0.71
C ARG A 42 -4.57 5.16 -0.05
N ALA A 43 -3.24 5.21 0.06
CA ALA A 43 -2.41 6.17 -0.68
C ALA A 43 -2.57 5.99 -2.20
N LYS A 44 -2.61 4.73 -2.67
CA LYS A 44 -2.89 4.39 -4.07
C LYS A 44 -4.30 4.80 -4.49
N ASP A 45 -5.32 4.48 -3.68
CA ASP A 45 -6.71 4.85 -3.93
C ASP A 45 -6.89 6.39 -3.95
N ALA A 46 -6.08 7.13 -3.18
CA ALA A 46 -6.01 8.59 -3.17
C ALA A 46 -5.12 9.18 -4.28
N ARG A 47 -4.53 8.35 -5.14
CA ARG A 47 -3.67 8.74 -6.27
C ARG A 47 -2.42 9.51 -5.85
N ILE A 48 -1.88 9.23 -4.66
CA ILE A 48 -0.59 9.78 -4.23
C ILE A 48 0.51 9.20 -5.13
N PRO A 49 1.35 10.04 -5.77
CA PRO A 49 2.49 9.55 -6.53
C PRO A 49 3.50 8.82 -5.63
N MET A 50 3.93 7.64 -6.06
CA MET A 50 4.89 6.80 -5.33
C MET A 50 5.95 6.28 -6.30
N ALA A 51 7.19 6.16 -5.81
CA ALA A 51 8.31 5.60 -6.55
C ALA A 51 9.10 4.66 -5.66
N VAL A 52 9.67 3.61 -6.25
CA VAL A 52 10.56 2.67 -5.58
C VAL A 52 11.98 2.99 -6.00
N ILE A 53 12.88 3.14 -5.02
CA ILE A 53 14.31 3.30 -5.28
C ILE A 53 14.88 1.88 -5.47
N PRO A 54 15.45 1.54 -6.64
CA PRO A 54 15.99 0.21 -6.91
C PRO A 54 17.37 0.02 -6.25
N LYS A 55 17.43 0.23 -4.94
CA LYS A 55 18.61 0.04 -4.09
C LYS A 55 18.20 -0.67 -2.81
N VAL A 56 19.05 -1.59 -2.36
CA VAL A 56 18.88 -2.20 -1.04
C VAL A 56 19.22 -1.16 0.02
N LEU A 57 18.20 -0.71 0.76
CA LEU A 57 18.32 0.31 1.81
C LEU A 57 18.12 -0.24 3.23
N LEU A 58 17.76 -1.52 3.35
CA LEU A 58 17.49 -2.16 4.63
C LEU A 58 17.87 -3.63 4.59
N MET A 59 18.44 -4.11 5.69
CA MET A 59 18.57 -5.52 6.01
C MET A 59 17.66 -5.85 7.19
N LYS A 60 16.54 -6.53 6.90
CA LYS A 60 15.58 -6.95 7.92
C LYS A 60 15.97 -8.31 8.49
N ARG A 61 15.97 -8.42 9.82
CA ARG A 61 16.05 -9.71 10.51
C ARG A 61 14.65 -10.33 10.62
N ILE A 62 14.52 -11.60 10.23
CA ILE A 62 13.28 -12.39 10.41
C ILE A 62 13.52 -13.43 11.52
N HIS A 63 12.55 -13.60 12.41
CA HIS A 63 12.57 -14.58 13.50
C HIS A 63 11.14 -15.06 13.81
N ASP A 64 10.99 -16.18 14.54
CA ASP A 64 9.71 -16.87 14.71
C ASP A 64 8.66 -16.07 15.48
N THR A 65 9.10 -15.17 16.36
CA THR A 65 8.23 -14.24 17.10
C THR A 65 7.94 -12.93 16.36
N ASN A 66 8.34 -12.81 15.08
CA ASN A 66 8.02 -11.64 14.27
C ASN A 66 6.50 -11.53 14.13
N THR A 67 5.92 -10.34 14.28
CA THR A 67 4.46 -10.09 14.22
C THR A 67 3.81 -10.65 12.95
N ALA A 68 4.56 -10.69 11.85
CA ALA A 68 4.12 -11.24 10.58
C ALA A 68 4.24 -12.78 10.43
N SER A 69 4.68 -13.50 11.47
CA SER A 69 4.80 -14.97 11.44
C SER A 69 3.44 -15.68 11.52
N ASN A 70 2.40 -15.00 12.01
CA ASN A 70 1.05 -15.55 12.06
C ASN A 70 0.32 -15.39 10.71
N THR A 71 0.55 -16.33 9.79
CA THR A 71 -0.03 -16.34 8.45
C THR A 71 -1.55 -16.24 8.42
N ARG A 72 -2.25 -16.82 9.41
CA ARG A 72 -3.72 -16.78 9.47
C ARG A 72 -4.24 -15.36 9.71
N VAL A 73 -3.60 -14.63 10.62
CA VAL A 73 -3.94 -13.23 10.92
C VAL A 73 -3.65 -12.36 9.70
N VAL A 74 -2.46 -12.53 9.09
CA VAL A 74 -2.07 -11.80 7.87
C VAL A 74 -3.10 -12.00 6.76
N HIS A 75 -3.46 -13.24 6.44
CA HIS A 75 -4.42 -13.52 5.37
C HIS A 75 -5.79 -12.89 5.62
N ARG A 76 -6.29 -12.97 6.87
CA ARG A 76 -7.56 -12.36 7.24
C ARG A 76 -7.51 -10.85 7.06
N GLU A 77 -6.48 -10.19 7.57
CA GLU A 77 -6.33 -8.74 7.48
C GLU A 77 -6.17 -8.27 6.03
N LEU A 78 -5.37 -8.96 5.20
CA LEU A 78 -5.22 -8.64 3.79
C LEU A 78 -6.54 -8.69 3.02
N ILE A 79 -7.42 -9.66 3.34
CA ILE A 79 -8.76 -9.71 2.75
C ILE A 79 -9.57 -8.46 3.10
N GLU A 80 -9.49 -7.99 4.36
CA GLU A 80 -10.17 -6.77 4.78
C GLU A 80 -9.61 -5.51 4.11
N VAL A 81 -8.29 -5.44 3.91
CA VAL A 81 -7.63 -4.38 3.14
C VAL A 81 -8.15 -4.34 1.70
N VAL A 82 -8.20 -5.49 1.02
CA VAL A 82 -8.69 -5.59 -0.36
C VAL A 82 -10.15 -5.17 -0.47
N LYS A 83 -11.02 -5.66 0.44
CA LYS A 83 -12.43 -5.23 0.49
C LYS A 83 -12.55 -3.73 0.70
N GLY A 84 -11.75 -3.17 1.61
CA GLY A 84 -11.70 -1.74 1.88
C GLY A 84 -11.36 -0.91 0.65
N SER A 85 -10.32 -1.32 -0.09
CA SER A 85 -9.91 -0.64 -1.32
C SER A 85 -11.00 -0.68 -2.41
N LEU A 86 -11.62 -1.85 -2.63
CA LEU A 86 -12.72 -1.98 -3.58
C LEU A 86 -13.91 -1.07 -3.25
N ARG A 87 -14.26 -0.94 -1.97
CA ARG A 87 -15.33 0.00 -1.54
C ARG A 87 -14.97 1.45 -1.84
N ARG A 88 -13.73 1.87 -1.58
CA ARG A 88 -13.25 3.24 -1.86
C ARG A 88 -13.26 3.55 -3.35
N GLN A 89 -12.80 2.60 -4.17
CA GLN A 89 -12.78 2.77 -5.63
C GLN A 89 -14.18 2.90 -6.21
N LYS A 90 -15.15 2.12 -5.71
CA LYS A 90 -16.57 2.22 -6.12
C LYS A 90 -17.23 3.55 -5.72
N ALA A 91 -16.80 4.15 -4.62
CA ALA A 91 -17.34 5.42 -4.14
C ALA A 91 -16.74 6.64 -4.87
N GLN A 92 -15.63 6.47 -5.59
CA GLN A 92 -15.03 7.55 -6.37
C GLN A 92 -15.66 7.63 -7.77
N PRO A 93 -15.97 8.83 -8.29
CA PRO A 93 -16.46 8.99 -9.66
C PRO A 93 -15.42 8.50 -10.66
N SER A 94 -15.91 7.90 -11.75
CA SER A 94 -15.09 7.37 -12.84
C SER A 94 -14.24 8.47 -13.49
N ARG A 95 -13.04 8.08 -13.91
CA ARG A 95 -12.05 8.94 -14.57
C ARG A 95 -12.64 9.62 -15.82
N PRO A 96 -12.47 10.95 -16.02
CA PRO A 96 -12.59 11.51 -17.35
C PRO A 96 -11.48 10.94 -18.23
N GLU A 97 -11.84 10.42 -19.40
CA GLU A 97 -10.89 9.96 -20.41
C GLU A 97 -9.85 11.05 -20.68
N ARG A 98 -8.57 10.66 -20.72
CA ARG A 98 -7.53 11.59 -21.16
C ARG A 98 -7.76 11.79 -22.65
N GLN A 99 -8.33 12.93 -23.05
CA GLN A 99 -8.27 13.38 -24.42
C GLN A 99 -6.79 13.41 -24.83
N GLY A 100 -6.48 12.68 -25.90
CA GLY A 100 -5.14 12.57 -26.44
C GLY A 100 -4.60 13.95 -26.76
N CYS A 101 -3.40 14.24 -26.28
CA CYS A 101 -2.59 15.31 -26.85
C CYS A 101 -2.30 14.88 -28.30
N GLY A 102 -3.01 15.46 -29.25
CA GLY A 102 -2.71 15.33 -30.66
C GLY A 102 -1.50 16.20 -30.95
N ASP A 103 -0.37 15.57 -31.25
CA ASP A 103 0.79 16.26 -31.80
C ASP A 103 0.50 16.57 -33.27
N THR A 104 0.57 17.86 -33.60
CA THR A 104 0.72 18.36 -34.98
C THR A 104 2.19 18.63 -35.23
#